data_AF-A0A956HJC0-F1
#
_entry.id   AF-A0A956HJC0-F1
#
_cell.length_a   1.000
_cell.length_b   1.000
_cell.length_c   1.000
_cell.angle_alpha   90.00
_cell.angle_beta   90.00
_cell.angle_gamma   90.00
#
_symmetry.space_group_name_H-M   'P 1'
#
loop_
_entity.id
_entity.type
_entity.pdbx_description
1 polymer ?
#
loop_
_entity_poly.entity_id
_entity_poly.type
_entity_poly.pdbx_seq_one_letter_code
_entity_poly.pdbx_strand_id
1 'polypeptide(L)'
;MHGLRAQLFAAVSISLVGCGPNTSDSDQTGTGEAEADSDTASTMSSGTESSSESSDPSTDPSSGSESSSGSDTEGLGGCEGGVPILFPSGVDSGLVHCPDGSVDRAFEVACPEGTSPCRTDADCGAGSVCICPGIVPDTISGWTWPAEGAPSVCVPSSCRQAVDCASAECGLAIDDSSACGGGEITLACRTPEDTCRADDQCTGTYIDQECGISAEQRTWRCVDQGCIGRPLFDARGQLRFAGLGRRPGWQATLRPRLEGLAPALRRTLARRWAHAGLMEHASIASFA
;
A
#
# COMPACT_ATOMS: atom_id res chain seq x y z
N MET A 1 -9.34 -17.26 36.04
CA MET A 1 -9.99 -17.31 34.72
C MET A 1 -8.99 -16.76 33.71
N HIS A 2 -8.23 -17.63 33.06
CA HIS A 2 -7.24 -17.24 32.05
C HIS A 2 -7.82 -17.55 30.66
N GLY A 3 -7.98 -16.50 29.86
CA GLY A 3 -8.54 -16.58 28.51
C GLY A 3 -7.56 -17.27 27.55
N LEU A 4 -8.05 -18.31 26.87
CA LEU A 4 -7.41 -18.91 25.71
C LEU A 4 -7.37 -17.87 24.58
N ARG A 5 -6.18 -17.38 24.22
CA ARG A 5 -5.92 -16.76 22.92
C ARG A 5 -5.65 -17.88 21.91
N ALA A 6 -6.55 -18.06 20.94
CA ALA A 6 -6.35 -18.97 19.82
C ALA A 6 -5.57 -18.24 18.72
N GLN A 7 -4.26 -18.50 18.63
CA GLN A 7 -3.50 -18.15 17.44
C GLN A 7 -3.70 -19.23 16.39
N LEU A 8 -4.33 -18.87 15.28
CA LEU A 8 -4.53 -19.73 14.12
C LEU A 8 -3.85 -19.09 12.90
N PHE A 9 -2.52 -19.17 12.84
CA PHE A 9 -1.79 -18.89 11.61
C PHE A 9 -1.60 -20.20 10.85
N ALA A 10 -2.27 -20.34 9.70
CA ALA A 10 -2.00 -21.39 8.74
C ALA A 10 -1.26 -20.77 7.54
N ALA A 11 0.06 -20.91 7.52
CA ALA A 11 0.86 -20.57 6.36
C ALA A 11 0.59 -21.58 5.24
N VAL A 12 0.15 -21.10 4.08
CA VAL A 12 0.11 -21.88 2.84
C VAL A 12 0.94 -21.15 1.79
N SER A 13 2.10 -21.72 1.46
CA SER A 13 2.89 -21.33 0.29
C SER A 13 2.29 -22.01 -0.94
N ILE A 14 1.68 -21.23 -1.84
CA ILE A 14 1.23 -21.68 -3.15
C ILE A 14 2.31 -21.30 -4.16
N SER A 15 3.08 -22.28 -4.65
CA SER A 15 3.99 -22.07 -5.79
C SER A 15 3.29 -22.52 -7.07
N LEU A 16 3.13 -21.62 -8.05
CA LEU A 16 2.52 -21.94 -9.35
C LEU A 16 3.37 -21.42 -10.51
N VAL A 17 3.60 -22.32 -11.48
CA VAL A 17 4.19 -22.07 -12.80
C VAL A 17 3.05 -22.09 -13.83
N GLY A 18 2.99 -21.07 -14.68
CA GLY A 18 2.00 -20.96 -15.76
C GLY A 18 2.20 -22.03 -16.83
N CYS A 19 1.12 -22.71 -17.23
CA CYS A 19 1.11 -23.54 -18.43
C CYS A 19 0.48 -22.74 -19.57
N GLY A 20 1.28 -22.38 -20.59
CA GLY A 20 0.78 -21.97 -21.89
C GLY A 20 0.18 -23.16 -22.67
N PRO A 21 -0.70 -22.92 -23.65
CA PRO A 21 -1.30 -24.00 -24.44
C PRO A 21 -0.29 -24.58 -25.43
N ASN A 22 -0.18 -25.91 -25.47
CA ASN A 22 0.35 -26.64 -26.61
C ASN A 22 -0.68 -26.55 -27.75
N THR A 23 -0.44 -25.70 -28.74
CA THR A 23 -1.13 -25.75 -30.03
C THR A 23 -0.38 -26.69 -30.97
N SER A 24 -1.03 -27.79 -31.33
CA SER A 24 -0.60 -28.68 -32.40
C SER A 24 -0.83 -28.01 -33.76
N ASP A 25 0.10 -28.28 -34.67
CA ASP A 25 0.16 -27.85 -36.07
C ASP A 25 -1.19 -27.90 -36.81
N SER A 26 -1.45 -26.86 -37.59
CA SER A 26 -2.33 -26.91 -38.75
C SER A 26 -1.81 -25.94 -39.80
N ASP A 27 -1.58 -26.48 -40.99
CA ASP A 27 -1.05 -25.86 -42.20
C ASP A 27 -1.66 -24.48 -42.52
N GLN A 28 -0.79 -23.52 -42.86
CA GLN A 28 -1.15 -22.36 -43.67
C GLN A 28 -0.13 -22.14 -44.78
N THR A 29 -0.50 -22.58 -45.98
CA THR A 29 0.01 -22.09 -47.25
C THR A 29 -0.45 -20.65 -47.47
N GLY A 30 0.51 -19.74 -47.64
CA GLY A 30 0.25 -18.33 -47.92
C GLY A 30 -0.19 -18.04 -49.36
N THR A 31 -0.68 -16.83 -49.57
CA THR A 31 -0.26 -15.84 -50.59
C THR A 31 -1.28 -14.69 -50.61
N GLY A 32 -0.78 -13.45 -50.56
CA GLY A 32 -1.63 -12.26 -50.58
C GLY A 32 -0.81 -11.00 -50.34
N GLU A 33 -0.11 -10.56 -51.38
CA GLU A 33 0.53 -9.25 -51.49
C GLU A 33 -0.53 -8.13 -51.49
N ALA A 34 -0.26 -7.01 -50.80
CA ALA A 34 -0.65 -5.68 -51.25
C ALA A 34 0.03 -4.60 -50.40
N GLU A 35 0.69 -3.69 -51.10
CA GLU A 35 1.38 -2.49 -50.66
C GLU A 35 0.42 -1.40 -50.14
N ALA A 36 0.90 -0.53 -49.24
CA ALA A 36 0.61 0.91 -49.27
C ALA A 36 1.50 1.68 -48.29
N ASP A 37 2.35 2.54 -48.86
CA ASP A 37 3.02 3.67 -48.22
C ASP A 37 2.06 4.59 -47.45
N SER A 38 2.57 5.23 -46.39
CA SER A 38 2.20 6.61 -46.07
C SER A 38 3.24 7.26 -45.15
N ASP A 39 4.12 8.04 -45.77
CA ASP A 39 4.84 9.14 -45.13
C ASP A 39 3.89 10.09 -44.40
N THR A 40 4.25 10.55 -43.20
CA THR A 40 3.92 11.93 -42.80
C THR A 40 4.99 12.48 -41.85
N ALA A 41 5.81 13.36 -42.40
CA ALA A 41 6.68 14.27 -41.67
C ALA A 41 5.88 15.53 -41.23
N SER A 42 6.21 16.07 -40.05
CA SER A 42 6.07 17.48 -39.65
C SER A 42 6.86 17.65 -38.33
N THR A 43 8.03 18.29 -38.24
CA THR A 43 8.43 19.67 -38.54
C THR A 43 8.02 20.69 -37.45
N MET A 44 9.03 21.03 -36.64
CA MET A 44 9.38 22.34 -36.02
C MET A 44 8.43 23.06 -35.05
N SER A 45 8.97 23.39 -33.87
CA SER A 45 9.13 24.80 -33.50
C SER A 45 10.21 25.03 -32.46
N SER A 46 11.12 25.92 -32.83
CA SER A 46 12.21 26.50 -32.05
C SER A 46 11.66 27.74 -31.32
N GLY A 47 12.03 27.92 -30.05
CA GLY A 47 11.72 29.12 -29.26
C GLY A 47 12.87 29.45 -28.33
N THR A 48 13.89 30.09 -28.89
CA THR A 48 14.90 30.89 -28.17
C THR A 48 14.20 32.12 -27.60
N GLU A 49 14.48 32.55 -26.36
CA GLU A 49 14.86 33.94 -25.99
C GLU A 49 15.52 33.95 -24.60
N SER A 50 16.75 34.48 -24.58
CA SER A 50 17.53 34.88 -23.41
C SER A 50 16.93 36.12 -22.74
N SER A 51 17.11 36.27 -21.43
CA SER A 51 17.65 37.50 -20.83
C SER A 51 18.15 37.25 -19.41
N SER A 52 19.45 37.47 -19.28
CA SER A 52 20.26 37.67 -18.08
C SER A 52 19.89 38.95 -17.32
N GLU A 53 19.97 38.95 -15.99
CA GLU A 53 20.62 40.03 -15.24
C GLU A 53 20.95 39.61 -13.80
N SER A 54 22.15 40.01 -13.40
CA SER A 54 22.92 39.62 -12.23
C SER A 54 22.78 40.66 -11.13
N SER A 55 22.87 40.27 -9.85
CA SER A 55 23.69 40.94 -8.82
C SER A 55 23.57 40.28 -7.44
N ASP A 56 24.67 39.69 -6.98
CA ASP A 56 25.05 39.49 -5.58
C ASP A 56 25.15 40.85 -4.85
N PRO A 57 24.96 40.88 -3.52
CA PRO A 57 26.16 40.92 -2.70
C PRO A 57 26.11 40.01 -1.47
N SER A 58 27.26 39.38 -1.26
CA SER A 58 27.66 38.56 -0.13
C SER A 58 27.44 39.25 1.22
N THR A 59 26.92 38.52 2.20
CA THR A 59 27.12 38.83 3.62
C THR A 59 27.19 37.54 4.42
N ASP A 60 28.37 37.28 4.96
CA ASP A 60 28.70 36.36 6.05
C ASP A 60 29.91 37.01 6.75
N PRO A 61 30.25 36.73 8.03
CA PRO A 61 29.84 35.57 8.83
C PRO A 61 29.56 35.83 10.33
N SER A 62 29.18 34.75 11.02
CA SER A 62 29.33 34.47 12.47
C SER A 62 28.08 34.68 13.33
N SER A 63 27.59 33.61 13.96
CA SER A 63 28.07 33.25 15.31
C SER A 63 27.08 32.28 15.99
N GLY A 64 27.58 31.09 16.37
CA GLY A 64 27.12 30.34 17.55
C GLY A 64 25.73 29.70 17.51
N SER A 65 25.60 28.55 16.86
CA SER A 65 24.52 27.60 17.16
C SER A 65 24.99 26.64 18.24
N GLU A 66 24.78 26.98 19.50
CA GLU A 66 24.87 26.03 20.60
C GLU A 66 23.68 25.06 20.47
N SER A 67 23.96 23.83 20.02
CA SER A 67 23.02 22.73 20.06
C SER A 67 22.74 22.36 21.52
N SER A 68 21.80 23.09 22.15
CA SER A 68 21.20 22.67 23.40
C SER A 68 20.35 21.43 23.12
N SER A 69 20.90 20.26 23.46
CA SER A 69 20.18 19.00 23.64
C SER A 69 19.29 19.09 24.89
N GLY A 70 18.36 20.04 24.90
CA GLY A 70 17.23 20.05 25.82
C GLY A 70 16.19 19.12 25.24
N SER A 71 16.13 17.88 25.73
CA SER A 71 15.11 16.90 25.37
C SER A 71 13.78 17.25 26.05
N ASP A 72 13.34 18.51 25.89
CA ASP A 72 12.00 18.92 26.26
C ASP A 72 11.10 18.44 25.13
N THR A 73 10.71 17.16 25.23
CA THR A 73 9.76 16.48 24.35
C THR A 73 8.34 16.98 24.58
N GLU A 74 8.17 18.25 24.96
CA GLU A 74 6.87 18.89 25.15
C GLU A 74 6.28 19.17 23.76
N GLY A 75 5.52 18.18 23.27
CA GLY A 75 4.65 18.34 22.10
C GLY A 75 5.35 18.13 20.77
N LEU A 76 6.08 17.02 20.59
CA LEU A 76 6.22 16.48 19.24
C LEU A 76 4.79 16.30 18.70
N GLY A 77 4.45 17.03 17.64
CA GLY A 77 3.12 17.00 17.05
C GLY A 77 2.67 15.58 16.69
N GLY A 78 1.38 15.39 16.42
CA GLY A 78 0.78 14.08 16.17
C GLY A 78 -0.05 13.72 17.39
N CYS A 79 0.41 12.74 18.17
CA CYS A 79 -0.33 12.19 19.29
C CYS A 79 0.42 12.28 20.62
N GLU A 80 -0.33 12.47 21.71
CA GLU A 80 0.23 12.47 23.06
C GLU A 80 0.85 11.10 23.39
N GLY A 81 2.13 11.10 23.76
CA GLY A 81 2.88 9.87 24.05
C GLY A 81 3.34 9.09 22.80
N GLY A 82 3.32 9.72 21.62
CA GLY A 82 3.86 9.13 20.39
C GLY A 82 5.35 8.78 20.51
N VAL A 83 5.73 7.60 20.00
CA VAL A 83 7.12 7.14 19.94
C VAL A 83 7.68 7.42 18.54
N PRO A 84 8.77 8.17 18.39
CA PRO A 84 9.36 8.44 17.07
C PRO A 84 9.72 7.17 16.31
N ILE A 85 9.36 7.14 15.03
CA ILE A 85 9.83 6.15 14.07
C ILE A 85 11.18 6.65 13.55
N LEU A 86 12.23 5.88 13.78
CA LEU A 86 13.58 6.25 13.37
C LEU A 86 13.95 5.56 12.06
N PHE A 87 14.70 6.26 11.21
CA PHE A 87 15.46 5.62 10.14
C PHE A 87 16.43 4.58 10.70
N PRO A 88 16.93 3.64 9.87
CA PRO A 88 18.00 2.72 10.28
C PRO A 88 19.26 3.41 10.81
N SER A 89 19.49 4.68 10.44
CA SER A 89 20.56 5.53 10.95
C SER A 89 20.33 6.04 12.38
N GLY A 90 19.15 5.85 12.96
CA GLY A 90 18.72 6.40 14.25
C GLY A 90 18.21 7.85 14.18
N VAL A 91 18.15 8.44 12.99
CA VAL A 91 17.58 9.79 12.78
C VAL A 91 16.05 9.72 12.78
N ASP A 92 15.38 10.71 13.36
CA ASP A 92 13.93 10.81 13.35
C ASP A 92 13.37 10.93 11.93
N SER A 93 12.33 10.15 11.61
CA SER A 93 11.67 10.16 10.30
C SER A 93 10.56 11.21 10.17
N GLY A 94 10.18 11.88 11.27
CA GLY A 94 9.02 12.78 11.32
C GLY A 94 7.70 12.04 11.48
N LEU A 95 7.71 10.71 11.50
CA LEU A 95 6.56 9.87 11.84
C LEU A 95 6.66 9.39 13.29
N VAL A 96 5.52 9.20 13.95
CA VAL A 96 5.40 8.67 15.30
C VAL A 96 4.41 7.50 15.35
N HIS A 97 4.72 6.49 16.15
CA HIS A 97 3.77 5.47 16.56
C HIS A 97 2.96 5.95 17.76
N CYS A 98 1.65 6.05 17.60
CA CYS A 98 0.75 6.48 18.65
C CYS A 98 0.40 5.33 19.61
N PRO A 99 0.03 5.63 20.87
CA PRO A 99 -0.35 4.60 21.85
C PRO A 99 -1.55 3.74 21.45
N ASP A 100 -2.42 4.25 20.57
CA ASP A 100 -3.56 3.54 20.01
C ASP A 100 -3.20 2.69 18.78
N GLY A 101 -1.95 2.69 18.35
CA GLY A 101 -1.46 1.94 17.20
C GLY A 101 -1.51 2.69 15.87
N SER A 102 -2.05 3.92 15.81
CA SER A 102 -1.98 4.73 14.59
C SER A 102 -0.55 5.20 14.31
N VAL A 103 -0.31 5.65 13.08
CA VAL A 103 0.94 6.31 12.68
C VAL A 103 0.60 7.71 12.21
N ASP A 104 1.23 8.70 12.83
CA ASP A 104 0.99 10.11 12.54
C ASP A 104 2.28 10.78 12.08
N ARG A 105 2.16 11.77 11.19
CA ARG A 105 3.27 12.63 10.82
C ARG A 105 3.33 13.85 11.74
N ALA A 106 4.29 13.82 12.65
CA ALA A 106 4.53 14.84 13.64
C ALA A 106 5.04 16.15 13.04
N PHE A 107 6.00 16.06 12.12
CA PHE A 107 6.65 17.20 11.47
C PHE A 107 7.24 16.82 10.11
N GLU A 108 7.57 17.81 9.29
CA GLU A 108 8.24 17.60 8.00
C GLU A 108 9.70 17.15 8.20
N VAL A 109 10.12 16.12 7.46
CA VAL A 109 11.51 15.61 7.47
C VAL A 109 12.02 15.40 6.05
N ALA A 110 13.30 15.68 5.85
CA ALA A 110 14.01 15.33 4.63
C ALA A 110 14.51 13.89 4.69
N CYS A 111 14.29 13.12 3.61
CA CYS A 111 14.84 11.78 3.46
C CYS A 111 16.38 11.79 3.43
N PRO A 112 17.02 10.67 3.80
CA PRO A 112 18.47 10.53 3.72
C PRO A 112 19.01 10.87 2.32
N GLU A 113 20.26 11.34 2.25
CA GLU A 113 20.90 11.64 0.96
C GLU A 113 20.92 10.42 0.03
N GLY A 114 20.81 10.66 -1.28
CA GLY A 114 20.75 9.60 -2.29
C GLY A 114 19.36 8.97 -2.47
N THR A 115 18.37 9.37 -1.67
CA THR A 115 16.97 8.95 -1.84
C THR A 115 16.35 9.62 -3.08
N SER A 116 15.55 8.86 -3.83
CA SER A 116 14.81 9.33 -5.03
C SER A 116 13.49 8.57 -5.17
N PRO A 117 12.47 9.11 -5.88
CA PRO A 117 12.43 10.39 -6.60
C PRO A 117 12.32 11.65 -5.73
N CYS A 118 12.00 11.58 -4.43
CA CYS A 118 11.86 12.76 -3.58
C CYS A 118 12.77 12.70 -2.35
N ARG A 119 13.21 13.86 -1.89
CA ARG A 119 13.93 14.01 -0.62
C ARG A 119 13.14 14.85 0.38
N THR A 120 12.31 15.75 -0.09
CA THR A 120 11.51 16.67 0.74
C THR A 120 10.10 16.77 0.17
N ASP A 121 9.15 17.27 0.97
CA ASP A 121 7.78 17.52 0.49
C ASP A 121 7.71 18.51 -0.67
N ALA A 122 8.72 19.37 -0.83
CA ALA A 122 8.80 20.30 -1.96
C ALA A 122 9.01 19.58 -3.30
N ASP A 123 9.64 18.40 -3.31
CA ASP A 123 9.91 17.64 -4.53
C ASP A 123 8.63 17.01 -5.12
N CYS A 124 7.58 16.87 -4.30
CA CYS A 124 6.33 16.20 -4.66
C CYS A 124 5.25 17.15 -5.22
N GLY A 125 5.47 18.46 -5.15
CA GLY A 125 4.48 19.45 -5.56
C GLY A 125 3.33 19.64 -4.56
N ALA A 126 2.32 20.38 -4.99
CA ALA A 126 1.16 20.69 -4.15
C ALA A 126 0.23 19.47 -4.00
N GLY A 127 -0.29 19.26 -2.79
CA GLY A 127 -1.22 18.17 -2.49
C GLY A 127 -0.56 16.80 -2.28
N SER A 128 0.77 16.75 -2.24
CA SER A 128 1.53 15.53 -1.98
C SER A 128 2.68 15.79 -1.01
N VAL A 129 3.17 14.72 -0.40
CA VAL A 129 4.30 14.74 0.52
C VAL A 129 5.28 13.61 0.25
N CYS A 130 6.53 13.77 0.65
CA CYS A 130 7.56 12.75 0.45
C CYS A 130 7.58 11.77 1.62
N ILE A 131 7.41 10.48 1.33
CA ILE A 131 7.59 9.38 2.28
C ILE A 131 8.90 8.69 1.96
N CYS A 132 9.78 8.69 2.95
CA CYS A 132 11.12 8.14 2.82
C CYS A 132 11.10 6.60 2.83
N PRO A 133 12.14 5.95 2.30
CA PRO A 133 12.21 4.51 2.35
C PRO A 133 12.49 4.00 3.76
N GLY A 134 11.93 2.83 4.09
CA GLY A 134 12.20 2.12 5.35
C GLY A 134 11.54 2.71 6.61
N ILE A 135 10.64 3.68 6.48
CA ILE A 135 9.92 4.27 7.63
C ILE A 135 8.46 3.88 7.74
N VAL A 136 7.87 3.37 6.65
CA VAL A 136 6.52 2.78 6.70
C VAL A 136 6.69 1.41 7.34
N PRO A 137 6.20 1.20 8.57
CA PRO A 137 6.40 -0.08 9.23
C PRO A 137 5.64 -1.16 8.44
N ASP A 138 6.18 -2.38 8.43
CA ASP A 138 5.59 -3.59 7.81
C ASP A 138 4.14 -3.86 8.29
N THR A 139 3.69 -3.15 9.32
CA THR A 139 2.43 -3.32 10.02
C THR A 139 1.26 -2.51 9.48
N ILE A 140 1.42 -1.57 8.54
CA ILE A 140 0.28 -0.73 8.07
C ILE A 140 -0.76 -1.50 7.23
N SER A 141 -0.65 -2.84 7.08
CA SER A 141 -1.69 -3.73 6.47
C SER A 141 -1.17 -5.14 6.14
N GLY A 142 0.01 -5.52 6.64
CA GLY A 142 0.68 -6.72 6.14
C GLY A 142 1.14 -6.61 4.68
N TRP A 143 1.04 -5.43 4.06
CA TRP A 143 1.83 -5.08 2.89
C TRP A 143 3.28 -4.93 3.31
N THR A 144 4.14 -5.77 2.77
CA THR A 144 5.58 -5.54 2.82
C THR A 144 5.83 -4.33 1.92
N TRP A 145 5.91 -3.13 2.52
CA TRP A 145 6.55 -2.00 1.87
C TRP A 145 7.85 -2.50 1.25
N PRO A 146 8.23 -2.10 0.03
CA PRO A 146 9.41 -2.65 -0.60
C PRO A 146 10.56 -2.60 0.41
N ALA A 147 11.20 -3.76 0.59
CA ALA A 147 12.24 -3.97 1.58
C ALA A 147 13.35 -2.90 1.48
N GLU A 148 14.26 -2.87 2.45
CA GLU A 148 15.46 -2.03 2.43
C GLU A 148 15.96 -1.79 0.98
N GLY A 149 15.94 -0.54 0.54
CA GLY A 149 16.24 -0.16 -0.85
C GLY A 149 15.05 0.26 -1.71
N ALA A 150 13.83 0.32 -1.17
CA ALA A 150 12.72 1.04 -1.81
C ALA A 150 13.13 2.48 -2.19
N PRO A 151 12.61 3.03 -3.30
CA PRO A 151 12.65 4.47 -3.51
C PRO A 151 11.75 5.17 -2.46
N SER A 152 12.02 6.45 -2.18
CA SER A 152 10.99 7.31 -1.58
C SER A 152 9.76 7.35 -2.47
N VAL A 153 8.64 7.88 -2.00
CA VAL A 153 7.48 8.09 -2.86
C VAL A 153 6.75 9.37 -2.48
N CYS A 154 6.27 10.07 -3.50
CA CYS A 154 5.36 11.18 -3.31
C CYS A 154 3.95 10.62 -3.14
N VAL A 155 3.38 10.78 -1.95
CA VAL A 155 2.03 10.29 -1.63
C VAL A 155 1.04 11.44 -1.59
N PRO A 156 -0.23 11.24 -2.01
CA PRO A 156 -1.29 12.22 -1.85
C PRO A 156 -1.47 12.58 -0.38
N SER A 157 -1.73 13.86 -0.10
CA SER A 157 -1.94 14.32 1.26
C SER A 157 -2.85 15.54 1.39
N SER A 158 -3.65 15.57 2.47
CA SER A 158 -4.34 16.78 2.93
C SER A 158 -3.58 17.55 4.03
N CYS A 159 -2.45 17.04 4.52
CA CYS A 159 -1.64 17.64 5.58
C CYS A 159 -0.14 17.30 5.44
N ARG A 160 0.75 18.23 5.75
CA ARG A 160 2.20 17.96 5.72
C ARG A 160 2.71 17.50 7.07
N GLN A 161 2.06 17.96 8.12
CA GLN A 161 2.39 17.66 9.51
C GLN A 161 1.18 17.90 10.42
N ALA A 162 1.30 17.41 11.65
CA ALA A 162 0.32 17.55 12.71
C ALA A 162 -0.29 18.96 12.86
N VAL A 163 0.55 19.99 12.87
CA VAL A 163 0.10 21.39 13.09
C VAL A 163 -0.75 21.95 11.95
N ASP A 164 -0.80 21.29 10.79
CA ASP A 164 -1.68 21.66 9.69
C ASP A 164 -3.14 21.24 9.95
N CYS A 165 -3.36 20.34 10.91
CA CYS A 165 -4.65 19.76 11.22
C CYS A 165 -5.28 20.41 12.45
N ALA A 166 -6.59 20.70 12.40
CA ALA A 166 -7.33 21.20 13.55
C ALA A 166 -7.36 20.21 14.73
N SER A 167 -7.23 18.91 14.43
CA SER A 167 -7.08 17.82 15.39
C SER A 167 -5.65 17.68 15.95
N ALA A 168 -4.69 18.43 15.42
CA ALA A 168 -3.25 18.24 15.63
C ALA A 168 -2.72 16.88 15.13
N GLU A 169 -3.47 16.17 14.28
CA GLU A 169 -3.16 14.80 13.86
C GLU A 169 -3.22 14.65 12.35
N CYS A 170 -2.05 14.45 11.76
CA CYS A 170 -1.88 14.14 10.34
C CYS A 170 -1.57 12.64 10.21
N GLY A 171 -2.62 11.83 10.19
CA GLY A 171 -2.47 10.37 10.18
C GLY A 171 -2.03 9.85 8.81
N LEU A 172 -1.27 8.75 8.83
CA LEU A 172 -0.85 7.99 7.66
C LEU A 172 -1.61 6.67 7.60
N ALA A 173 -2.24 6.38 6.47
CA ALA A 173 -2.87 5.09 6.21
C ALA A 173 -2.96 4.79 4.72
N ILE A 174 -3.45 3.61 4.41
CA ILE A 174 -3.78 3.20 3.05
C ILE A 174 -5.18 3.69 2.72
N ASP A 175 -5.36 4.23 1.51
CA ASP A 175 -6.69 4.56 1.02
C ASP A 175 -7.41 3.35 0.41
N ASP A 176 -8.75 3.40 0.39
CA ASP A 176 -9.57 2.37 -0.25
C ASP A 176 -9.76 2.60 -1.76
N SER A 177 -8.90 3.41 -2.38
CA SER A 177 -9.01 3.74 -3.81
C SER A 177 -8.78 2.51 -4.69
N SER A 178 -7.98 1.55 -4.22
CA SER A 178 -7.74 0.31 -4.92
C SER A 178 -8.64 -0.81 -4.37
N ALA A 179 -9.42 -1.42 -5.26
CA ALA A 179 -10.34 -2.50 -4.91
C ALA A 179 -9.63 -3.82 -4.53
N CYS A 180 -8.29 -3.88 -4.57
CA CYS A 180 -7.51 -5.10 -4.41
C CYS A 180 -6.18 -4.84 -3.68
N GLY A 181 -6.26 -4.28 -2.46
CA GLY A 181 -5.14 -4.31 -1.50
C GLY A 181 -3.85 -3.74 -2.06
N GLY A 182 -3.92 -2.78 -2.98
CA GLY A 182 -2.81 -1.95 -3.44
C GLY A 182 -3.19 -0.50 -3.23
N GLY A 183 -3.83 -0.21 -2.09
CA GLY A 183 -4.26 1.15 -1.79
C GLY A 183 -3.04 2.04 -1.73
N GLU A 184 -3.23 3.31 -2.08
CA GLU A 184 -2.14 4.26 -2.03
C GLU A 184 -1.97 4.68 -0.57
N ILE A 185 -0.72 4.72 -0.08
CA ILE A 185 -0.47 5.40 1.18
C ILE A 185 -0.89 6.86 0.99
N THR A 186 -1.62 7.41 1.94
CA THR A 186 -2.01 8.80 1.92
C THR A 186 -1.99 9.36 3.34
N LEU A 187 -1.85 10.67 3.46
CA LEU A 187 -1.95 11.37 4.72
C LEU A 187 -3.22 12.22 4.74
N ALA A 188 -3.95 12.14 5.85
CA ALA A 188 -5.13 12.96 6.04
C ALA A 188 -5.25 13.43 7.49
N CYS A 189 -5.80 14.63 7.66
CA CYS A 189 -6.16 15.11 8.99
C CYS A 189 -7.24 14.23 9.61
N ARG A 190 -7.12 13.99 10.92
CA ARG A 190 -8.21 13.35 11.69
C ARG A 190 -9.35 14.33 11.91
N THR A 191 -10.57 13.80 11.92
CA THR A 191 -11.81 14.56 12.14
C THR A 191 -12.73 13.86 13.15
N PRO A 192 -13.63 14.60 13.82
CA PRO A 192 -14.65 13.98 14.67
C PRO A 192 -15.61 13.02 13.93
N GLU A 193 -15.67 13.11 12.60
CA GLU A 193 -16.49 12.25 11.74
C GLU A 193 -15.84 10.90 11.43
N ASP A 194 -14.56 10.72 11.77
CA ASP A 194 -13.82 9.47 11.57
C ASP A 194 -14.45 8.32 12.39
N THR A 195 -14.62 7.16 11.76
CA THR A 195 -15.23 5.98 12.42
C THR A 195 -14.19 5.03 13.02
N CYS A 196 -12.92 5.25 12.71
CA CYS A 196 -11.81 4.49 13.26
C CYS A 196 -10.56 5.37 13.33
N ARG A 197 -9.62 4.93 14.15
CA ARG A 197 -8.30 5.54 14.36
C ARG A 197 -7.16 4.58 14.09
N ALA A 198 -7.32 3.34 14.55
CA ALA A 198 -6.41 2.23 14.37
C ALA A 198 -7.19 0.95 14.05
N ASP A 199 -6.49 -0.07 13.55
CA ASP A 199 -7.09 -1.32 13.06
C ASP A 199 -7.86 -2.09 14.14
N ASP A 200 -7.45 -1.97 15.40
CA ASP A 200 -8.11 -2.67 16.52
C ASP A 200 -9.53 -2.14 16.82
N GLN A 201 -9.88 -0.97 16.28
CA GLN A 201 -11.22 -0.39 16.33
C GLN A 201 -12.14 -0.97 15.25
N CYS A 202 -11.59 -1.66 14.25
CA CYS A 202 -12.33 -2.26 13.17
C CYS A 202 -12.82 -3.68 13.53
N THR A 203 -13.93 -3.72 14.27
CA THR A 203 -14.53 -4.97 14.77
C THR A 203 -15.62 -5.54 13.85
N GLY A 204 -15.57 -5.24 12.54
CA GLY A 204 -16.60 -5.65 11.60
C GLY A 204 -16.71 -7.17 11.42
N THR A 205 -17.74 -7.59 10.69
CA THR A 205 -17.96 -9.02 10.39
C THR A 205 -16.94 -9.61 9.41
N TYR A 206 -16.19 -8.76 8.71
CA TYR A 206 -15.12 -9.17 7.81
C TYR A 206 -13.81 -9.27 8.61
N ILE A 207 -13.07 -10.36 8.36
CA ILE A 207 -11.94 -10.76 9.20
C ILE A 207 -10.68 -9.89 9.00
N ASP A 208 -10.70 -8.99 8.02
CA ASP A 208 -9.54 -8.21 7.56
C ASP A 208 -9.93 -6.73 7.32
N GLN A 209 -10.71 -6.15 8.25
CA GLN A 209 -10.96 -4.71 8.22
C GLN A 209 -9.79 -3.97 8.86
N GLU A 210 -9.38 -2.90 8.22
CA GLU A 210 -8.31 -2.03 8.70
C GLU A 210 -8.80 -0.59 8.71
N CYS A 211 -8.17 0.24 9.52
CA CYS A 211 -8.50 1.65 9.54
C CYS A 211 -7.79 2.37 8.40
N GLY A 212 -8.54 2.64 7.34
CA GLY A 212 -8.06 3.30 6.13
C GLY A 212 -8.76 4.62 5.86
N ILE A 213 -8.30 5.33 4.83
CA ILE A 213 -8.91 6.58 4.37
C ILE A 213 -9.85 6.27 3.21
N SER A 214 -11.09 6.73 3.31
CA SER A 214 -12.01 6.65 2.19
C SER A 214 -11.56 7.58 1.06
N ALA A 215 -11.33 7.05 -0.14
CA ALA A 215 -10.99 7.84 -1.31
C ALA A 215 -12.12 8.80 -1.71
N GLU A 216 -13.38 8.40 -1.50
CA GLU A 216 -14.56 9.21 -1.81
C GLU A 216 -14.81 10.29 -0.76
N GLN A 217 -14.80 9.92 0.53
CA GLN A 217 -15.22 10.81 1.62
C GLN A 217 -14.04 11.55 2.25
N ARG A 218 -12.80 11.11 2.01
CA ARG A 218 -11.58 11.61 2.66
C ARG A 218 -11.66 11.59 4.19
N THR A 219 -12.42 10.64 4.73
CA THR A 219 -12.58 10.38 6.17
C THR A 219 -12.02 9.02 6.51
N TRP A 220 -11.61 8.84 7.76
CA TRP A 220 -11.08 7.58 8.25
C TRP A 220 -12.21 6.62 8.58
N ARG A 221 -12.15 5.42 8.02
CA ARG A 221 -13.17 4.40 8.23
C ARG A 221 -12.57 3.00 8.18
N CYS A 222 -13.31 2.05 8.74
CA CYS A 222 -12.95 0.65 8.59
C CYS A 222 -13.23 0.23 7.16
N VAL A 223 -12.15 0.00 6.41
CA VAL A 223 -12.19 -0.41 5.01
C VAL A 223 -11.93 -1.90 4.93
N ASP A 224 -12.65 -2.58 4.05
CA ASP A 224 -12.38 -3.98 3.76
C ASP A 224 -11.15 -4.05 2.84
N GLN A 225 -9.98 -4.39 3.38
CA GLN A 225 -8.75 -4.60 2.58
C GLN A 225 -8.74 -5.95 1.83
N GLY A 226 -9.81 -6.74 1.97
CA GLY A 226 -9.92 -8.06 1.38
C GLY A 226 -9.94 -8.04 -0.14
N CYS A 227 -8.80 -8.38 -0.77
CA CYS A 227 -8.76 -8.79 -2.17
C CYS A 227 -9.51 -10.11 -2.34
N ILE A 228 -10.78 -10.08 -2.73
CA ILE A 228 -11.36 -11.19 -3.46
C ILE A 228 -10.88 -10.98 -4.89
N GLY A 229 -9.88 -11.74 -5.34
CA GLY A 229 -9.27 -11.52 -6.64
C GLY A 229 -10.29 -11.38 -7.79
N ARG A 230 -9.94 -10.64 -8.86
CA ARG A 230 -10.87 -10.24 -9.95
C ARG A 230 -11.69 -11.43 -10.46
N PRO A 231 -12.99 -11.51 -10.18
CA PRO A 231 -13.72 -12.70 -10.56
C PRO A 231 -13.76 -12.85 -12.09
N LEU A 232 -13.49 -14.06 -12.59
CA LEU A 232 -13.66 -14.36 -14.02
C LEU A 232 -15.16 -14.47 -14.31
N PHE A 233 -15.66 -13.66 -15.24
CA PHE A 233 -17.05 -13.74 -15.71
C PHE A 233 -17.11 -14.30 -17.13
N ASP A 234 -18.16 -15.06 -17.46
CA ASP A 234 -18.47 -15.37 -18.85
C ASP A 234 -19.20 -14.22 -19.56
N ALA A 235 -19.48 -14.39 -20.86
CA ALA A 235 -20.19 -13.40 -21.67
C ALA A 235 -21.61 -13.06 -21.19
N ARG A 236 -22.15 -13.81 -20.20
CA ARG A 236 -23.46 -13.56 -19.58
C ARG A 236 -23.33 -12.93 -18.19
N GLY A 237 -22.13 -12.55 -17.78
CA GLY A 237 -21.85 -11.98 -16.46
C GLY A 237 -21.95 -13.01 -15.32
N GLN A 238 -21.82 -14.31 -15.60
CA GLN A 238 -21.82 -15.34 -14.55
C GLN A 238 -20.40 -15.68 -14.11
N LEU A 239 -20.22 -15.89 -12.81
CA LEU A 239 -18.93 -16.32 -12.25
C LEU A 239 -18.47 -17.64 -12.85
N ARG A 240 -17.21 -17.68 -13.27
CA ARG A 240 -16.55 -18.84 -13.86
C ARG A 240 -15.46 -19.34 -12.94
N PHE A 241 -15.68 -20.54 -12.42
CA PHE A 241 -14.69 -21.27 -11.65
C PHE A 241 -14.11 -22.41 -12.48
N ALA A 242 -12.84 -22.70 -12.27
CA ALA A 242 -12.31 -24.00 -12.67
C ALA A 242 -13.03 -25.11 -11.87
N GLY A 243 -13.14 -26.30 -12.44
CA GLY A 243 -13.60 -27.47 -11.67
C GLY A 243 -12.59 -27.80 -10.57
N LEU A 244 -13.07 -28.24 -9.40
CA LEU A 244 -12.20 -28.79 -8.36
C LEU A 244 -11.57 -30.09 -8.87
N GLY A 245 -10.25 -30.11 -8.99
CA GLY A 245 -9.47 -31.26 -9.43
C GLY A 245 -8.38 -31.61 -8.42
N ARG A 246 -8.18 -32.91 -8.18
CA ARG A 246 -7.05 -33.40 -7.38
C ARG A 246 -5.84 -33.58 -8.27
N ARG A 247 -4.72 -32.90 -7.98
CA ARG A 247 -3.43 -33.13 -8.66
C ARG A 247 -2.45 -33.88 -7.74
N PRO A 248 -1.93 -35.07 -8.14
CA PRO A 248 -1.01 -35.85 -7.32
C PRO A 248 0.28 -35.12 -6.93
N GLY A 249 0.75 -34.15 -7.75
CA GLY A 249 2.01 -33.43 -7.52
C GLY A 249 1.90 -32.13 -6.71
N TRP A 250 0.69 -31.65 -6.38
CA TRP A 250 0.47 -30.36 -5.69
C TRP A 250 -0.08 -30.56 -4.27
N GLN A 251 0.17 -31.73 -3.68
CA GLN A 251 -0.27 -32.04 -2.33
C GLN A 251 0.92 -31.90 -1.38
N ALA A 252 1.04 -30.75 -0.74
CA ALA A 252 1.65 -30.73 0.58
C ALA A 252 0.72 -31.52 1.52
N THR A 253 1.28 -32.41 2.34
CA THR A 253 0.49 -33.06 3.38
C THR A 253 0.19 -32.03 4.47
N LEU A 254 -0.95 -31.36 4.37
CA LEU A 254 -1.43 -30.46 5.42
C LEU A 254 -2.13 -31.29 6.50
N ARG A 255 -1.82 -30.99 7.77
CA ARG A 255 -2.46 -31.60 8.95
C ARG A 255 -3.15 -30.51 9.77
N PRO A 256 -4.30 -29.97 9.31
CA PRO A 256 -5.04 -29.01 10.11
C PRO A 256 -5.45 -29.68 11.42
N ARG A 257 -5.42 -28.92 12.52
CA ARG A 257 -5.96 -29.37 13.81
C ARG A 257 -7.47 -29.42 13.72
N LEU A 258 -8.03 -30.63 13.72
CA LEU A 258 -9.47 -30.87 13.55
C LEU A 258 -10.13 -31.37 14.85
N GLU A 259 -9.32 -31.56 15.91
CA GLU A 259 -9.76 -31.99 17.22
C GLU A 259 -10.87 -31.05 17.74
N GLY A 260 -11.95 -31.62 18.27
CA GLY A 260 -13.10 -30.84 18.77
C GLY A 260 -14.09 -30.33 17.70
N LEU A 261 -13.76 -30.37 16.40
CA LEU A 261 -14.69 -29.96 15.35
C LEU A 261 -15.67 -31.09 14.98
N ALA A 262 -16.97 -30.82 15.03
CA ALA A 262 -17.99 -31.75 14.58
C ALA A 262 -17.85 -32.10 13.09
N PRO A 263 -18.15 -33.34 12.64
CA PRO A 263 -18.00 -33.75 11.24
C PRO A 263 -18.75 -32.86 10.23
N ALA A 264 -19.92 -32.34 10.61
CA ALA A 264 -20.68 -31.42 9.76
C ALA A 264 -19.95 -30.09 9.54
N LEU A 265 -19.36 -29.52 10.60
CA LEU A 265 -18.58 -28.29 10.54
C LEU A 265 -17.33 -28.47 9.68
N ARG A 266 -16.62 -29.61 9.82
CA ARG A 266 -15.46 -29.93 8.96
C ARG A 266 -15.81 -29.93 7.47
N ARG A 267 -16.97 -30.49 7.09
CA ARG A 267 -17.44 -30.47 5.70
C ARG A 267 -17.79 -29.07 5.22
N THR A 268 -18.41 -28.26 6.07
CA THR A 268 -18.73 -26.86 5.75
C THR A 268 -17.47 -26.03 5.55
N LEU A 269 -16.48 -26.17 6.44
CA LEU A 269 -15.18 -25.55 6.29
C LEU A 269 -14.52 -26.01 4.99
N ALA A 270 -14.41 -27.32 4.75
CA ALA A 270 -13.80 -27.84 3.51
C ALA A 270 -14.42 -27.26 2.23
N ARG A 271 -15.75 -27.12 2.18
CA ARG A 271 -16.44 -26.46 1.04
C ARG A 271 -16.11 -24.98 0.93
N ARG A 272 -16.07 -24.25 2.05
CA ARG A 272 -15.76 -22.82 2.04
C ARG A 272 -14.33 -22.54 1.60
N TRP A 273 -13.37 -23.31 2.12
CA TRP A 273 -11.97 -23.24 1.69
C TRP A 273 -11.80 -23.62 0.22
N ALA A 274 -12.48 -24.67 -0.25
CA ALA A 274 -12.47 -25.03 -1.67
C ALA A 274 -13.04 -23.90 -2.55
N HIS A 275 -14.12 -23.25 -2.11
CA HIS A 275 -14.70 -22.12 -2.83
C HIS A 275 -13.76 -20.90 -2.84
N ALA A 276 -13.10 -20.59 -1.73
CA ALA A 276 -12.09 -19.51 -1.67
C ALA A 276 -10.95 -19.77 -2.65
N GLY A 277 -10.36 -20.97 -2.63
CA GLY A 277 -9.29 -21.33 -3.57
C GLY A 277 -9.75 -21.29 -5.04
N LEU A 278 -11.01 -21.61 -5.33
CA LEU A 278 -11.57 -21.44 -6.68
C LEU A 278 -11.70 -19.97 -7.10
N MET A 279 -12.09 -19.08 -6.17
CA MET A 279 -12.15 -17.64 -6.43
C MET A 279 -10.75 -17.07 -6.69
N GLU A 280 -9.75 -17.45 -5.89
CA GLU A 280 -8.35 -17.06 -6.10
C GLU A 280 -7.83 -17.53 -7.47
N HIS A 281 -8.17 -18.76 -7.88
CA HIS A 281 -7.72 -19.30 -9.16
C HIS A 281 -8.44 -18.66 -10.35
N ALA A 282 -9.74 -18.37 -10.21
CA ALA A 282 -10.50 -17.61 -11.20
C ALA A 282 -9.93 -16.20 -11.37
N SER A 283 -9.46 -15.58 -10.27
CA SER A 283 -8.74 -14.31 -10.31
C SER A 283 -7.51 -14.37 -11.18
N ILE A 284 -6.63 -15.35 -10.96
CA ILE A 284 -5.42 -15.53 -11.78
C ILE A 284 -5.77 -15.71 -13.26
N ALA A 285 -6.79 -16.53 -13.55
CA ALA A 285 -7.24 -16.77 -14.92
C ALA A 285 -7.82 -15.54 -15.61
N SER A 286 -8.30 -14.53 -14.88
CA SER A 286 -8.83 -13.28 -15.46
C SER A 286 -7.77 -12.39 -16.11
N PHE A 287 -6.48 -12.70 -15.91
CA PHE A 287 -5.35 -11.97 -16.49
C PHE A 287 -4.70 -12.68 -17.69
N ALA A 288 -5.16 -13.89 -18.05
CA ALA A 288 -4.68 -14.67 -19.18
C ALA A 288 -5.56 -14.49 -20.42
#